data_AF-A0A3D5RZ56-F1
#
_entry.id   AF-A0A3D5RZ56-F1
#
_cell.length_a   1.000
_cell.length_b   1.000
_cell.length_c   1.000
_cell.angle_alpha   90.00
_cell.angle_beta   90.00
_cell.angle_gamma   90.00
#
_symmetry.space_group_name_H-M   'P 1'
#
loop_
_entity.id
_entity.type
_entity.pdbx_description
1 polymer ?
#
loop_
_entity_poly.entity_id
_entity_poly.type
_entity_poly.pdbx_seq_one_letter_code
_entity_poly.pdbx_strand_id
1 'polypeptide(L)' 'DVQGRRGIFDFKVVCDSTNNTGEVIDRNEFIGDIYIKPARSINFITLNFVAVRTGVAFSEVVGQF' A
#
# COMPACT_ATOMS: atom_id res chain seq x y z
N ASP A 1 -10.14 5.54 9.39
CA ASP A 1 -11.43 5.86 8.75
C ASP A 1 -11.18 6.77 7.54
N VAL A 2 -10.99 6.17 6.36
CA VAL A 2 -10.76 6.86 5.06
C VAL A 2 -12.02 6.78 4.17
N GLN A 3 -12.98 5.92 4.51
CA GLN A 3 -14.27 5.83 3.81
C GLN A 3 -15.27 6.90 4.25
N GLY A 4 -15.05 7.60 5.37
CA GLY A 4 -15.92 8.69 5.83
C GLY A 4 -15.84 10.00 5.03
N ARG A 5 -14.87 10.20 4.12
CA ARG A 5 -14.61 11.52 3.46
C ARG A 5 -14.68 11.55 1.92
N ARG A 6 -15.31 10.58 1.26
CA ARG A 6 -15.58 10.58 -0.21
C ARG A 6 -14.38 10.91 -1.12
N GLY A 7 -13.13 10.73 -0.66
CA GLY A 7 -11.94 11.06 -1.45
C GLY A 7 -11.71 10.07 -2.58
N ILE A 8 -12.03 8.80 -2.35
CA ILE A 8 -11.74 7.70 -3.29
C ILE A 8 -13.06 6.96 -3.56
N PHE A 9 -13.38 6.73 -4.84
CA PHE A 9 -14.54 5.93 -5.24
C PHE A 9 -14.30 4.44 -5.00
N ASP A 10 -13.09 3.98 -5.31
CA ASP A 10 -12.73 2.57 -5.22
C ASP A 10 -11.22 2.41 -5.06
N PHE A 11 -10.79 1.33 -4.43
CA PHE A 11 -9.38 0.97 -4.34
C PHE A 11 -9.20 -0.54 -4.32
N LYS A 12 -8.09 -1.02 -4.87
CA LYS A 12 -7.72 -2.43 -4.85
C LYS A 12 -6.23 -2.52 -4.54
N VAL A 13 -5.87 -3.42 -3.64
CA VAL A 13 -4.47 -3.78 -3.39
C VAL A 13 -4.29 -5.23 -3.83
N VAL A 14 -3.29 -5.49 -4.66
CA VAL A 14 -2.89 -6.84 -5.04
C VAL A 14 -1.47 -7.05 -4.53
N CYS A 15 -1.33 -8.04 -3.67
CA CYS A 15 -0.08 -8.45 -3.07
C CYS A 15 -0.24 -9.92 -2.66
N ASP A 16 -0.39 -10.77 -3.67
CA ASP A 16 -0.68 -12.19 -3.50
C ASP A 16 0.18 -13.01 -4.46
N SER A 17 -0.07 -14.31 -4.54
CA SER A 17 0.67 -15.22 -5.42
C SER A 17 0.49 -14.93 -6.91
N THR A 18 -0.47 -14.09 -7.30
CA THR A 18 -0.67 -13.70 -8.70
C THR A 18 0.37 -12.68 -9.17
N ASN A 19 0.86 -11.83 -8.27
CA ASN A 19 1.92 -10.85 -8.59
C ASN A 19 3.24 -11.08 -7.85
N ASN A 20 3.27 -11.94 -6.83
CA ASN A 20 4.48 -12.45 -6.19
C ASN A 20 4.63 -13.94 -6.53
N THR A 21 4.97 -14.23 -7.79
CA THR A 21 5.21 -15.60 -8.25
C THR A 21 6.49 -16.17 -7.61
N GLY A 22 6.70 -17.48 -7.76
CA GLY A 22 7.93 -18.14 -7.27
C GLY A 22 9.19 -17.45 -7.79
N GLU A 23 9.22 -17.07 -9.06
CA GLU A 23 10.36 -16.39 -9.67
C GLU A 23 10.62 -14.98 -9.11
N VAL A 24 9.56 -14.26 -8.70
CA VAL A 24 9.68 -12.94 -8.06
C VAL A 24 10.30 -13.10 -6.67
N ILE A 25 9.81 -14.07 -5.90
CA ILE A 25 10.31 -14.39 -4.57
C ILE A 25 11.77 -14.87 -4.63
N ASP A 26 12.09 -15.75 -5.59
CA ASP A 26 13.45 -16.29 -5.78
C ASP A 26 14.46 -15.19 -6.16
N ARG A 27 13.98 -14.09 -6.77
CA ARG A 27 14.78 -12.88 -7.04
C ARG A 27 14.87 -11.92 -5.85
N ASN A 28 14.27 -12.25 -4.72
CA ASN A 28 14.13 -11.36 -3.55
C ASN A 28 13.37 -10.06 -3.86
N GLU A 29 12.45 -10.11 -4.81
CA GLU A 29 11.58 -8.99 -5.17
C GLU A 29 10.25 -9.08 -4.41
N PHE A 30 9.62 -7.91 -4.21
CA PHE A 30 8.27 -7.79 -3.64
C PHE A 30 7.46 -6.84 -4.50
N ILE A 31 6.31 -7.31 -4.99
CA ILE A 31 5.44 -6.54 -5.87
C ILE A 31 4.11 -6.30 -5.15
N GLY A 32 3.83 -5.02 -4.88
CA GLY A 32 2.57 -4.56 -4.30
C GLY A 32 1.90 -3.58 -5.25
N ASP A 33 0.85 -4.02 -5.92
CA ASP A 33 0.09 -3.17 -6.84
C ASP A 33 -1.06 -2.49 -6.10
N ILE A 34 -1.10 -1.16 -6.16
CA ILE A 34 -2.12 -0.34 -5.52
C ILE A 34 -2.90 0.43 -6.59
N TYR A 35 -4.15 0.05 -6.77
CA TYR A 35 -5.09 0.70 -7.67
C TYR A 35 -5.99 1.64 -6.87
N ILE A 36 -6.08 2.89 -7.31
CA ILE A 36 -6.90 3.93 -6.67
C ILE A 36 -7.76 4.58 -7.75
N LYS A 37 -9.07 4.60 -7.54
CA LYS A 37 -10.04 5.34 -8.34
C LYS A 37 -10.44 6.60 -7.57
N PRO A 38 -9.80 7.75 -7.82
CA PRO A 38 -10.08 8.97 -7.07
C PRO A 38 -11.48 9.49 -7.38
N ALA A 39 -12.11 10.16 -6.41
CA ALA A 39 -13.25 10.99 -6.70
C ALA A 39 -12.83 12.18 -7.56
N ARG A 40 -13.68 12.60 -8.52
CA ARG A 40 -13.46 13.86 -9.24
C ARG A 40 -13.28 14.94 -8.16
N SER A 41 -12.08 15.55 -8.11
CA SER A 41 -11.56 16.53 -7.11
C SER A 41 -10.35 16.09 -6.25
N ILE A 42 -9.62 15.01 -6.56
CA ILE A 42 -8.29 14.80 -5.95
C ILE A 42 -7.21 15.49 -6.79
N ASN A 43 -6.50 16.46 -6.20
CA ASN A 43 -5.35 17.12 -6.81
C ASN A 43 -4.01 16.40 -6.53
N PHE A 44 -3.91 15.70 -5.39
CA PHE A 44 -2.66 15.04 -4.96
C PHE A 44 -2.96 13.75 -4.19
N ILE A 45 -2.19 12.69 -4.46
CA ILE A 45 -2.20 11.45 -3.69
C ILE A 45 -0.80 11.29 -3.10
N THR A 46 -0.70 11.19 -1.78
CA THR A 46 0.55 10.89 -1.08
C THR A 46 0.50 9.44 -0.60
N LEU A 47 1.47 8.64 -1.04
CA LEU A 47 1.66 7.26 -0.60
C LEU A 47 2.98 7.17 0.18
N ASN A 48 2.91 6.70 1.42
CA ASN A 48 4.09 6.45 2.23
C ASN A 48 4.33 4.95 2.28
N PHE A 49 5.43 4.49 1.68
CA PHE A 49 5.87 3.10 1.75
C PHE A 49 7.09 3.01 2.66
N VAL A 50 6.94 2.34 3.80
CA VAL A 50 8.01 2.21 4.80
C VAL A 50 8.35 0.72 4.97
N ALA A 51 9.53 0.34 4.51
CA ALA A 51 10.08 -0.99 4.75
C ALA A 51 10.66 -1.04 6.17
N VAL A 52 10.08 -1.89 7.02
CA VAL A 52 10.54 -2.09 8.40
C VAL A 52 11.32 -3.40 8.50
N ARG A 53 12.30 -3.47 9.41
CA ARG A 53 13.01 -4.72 9.71
C ARG A 53 12.05 -5.72 10.36
N THR A 54 12.31 -7.01 10.13
CA THR A 54 11.61 -8.10 10.82
C THR A 54 11.73 -7.91 12.34
N GLY A 55 10.59 -7.87 13.03
CA GLY A 55 10.52 -7.70 14.49
C GLY A 55 10.16 -6.30 15.00
N VAL A 56 10.06 -5.29 14.12
CA VAL A 56 9.55 -3.96 14.50
C VAL A 56 8.03 -3.94 14.45
N ALA A 57 7.36 -3.47 15.49
CA ALA A 57 5.91 -3.36 15.48
C ALA A 57 5.50 -2.11 14.69
N PHE A 58 4.52 -2.24 13.78
CA PHE A 58 4.03 -1.10 12.99
C PHE A 58 3.53 0.07 13.86
N SER A 59 3.03 -0.22 15.07
CA SER A 59 2.65 0.79 16.05
C SER A 59 3.81 1.71 16.47
N GLU A 60 5.05 1.23 16.45
CA GLU A 60 6.24 2.01 16.82
C GLU A 60 6.66 2.98 15.70
N VAL A 61 6.34 2.65 14.45
CA VAL A 61 6.75 3.44 13.27
C VAL A 61 5.73 4.53 12.93
N VAL A 62 4.44 4.31 13.22
CA VAL A 62 3.36 5.25 12.89
C VAL A 62 3.26 6.43 13.88
N GLY A 63 3.92 6.36 15.05
CA GLY A 63 3.78 7.33 16.14
C GLY A 63 4.68 8.57 16.11
N GLN A 64 5.51 8.78 15.09
CA GLN A 64 6.54 9.83 15.08
C GLN A 64 6.31 11.02 14.13
N PHE A 65 5.08 11.26 13.66
CA PHE A 65 4.77 12.44 12.85
C PHE A 65 3.61 13.26 13.41
#